data_AF-A0AA36AGC7-F1
#
_entry.id   AF-A0AA36AGC7-F1
#
_cell.length_a   1.000
_cell.length_b   1.000
_cell.length_c   1.000
_cell.angle_alpha   90.00
_cell.angle_beta   90.00
_cell.angle_gamma   90.00
#
_symmetry.space_group_name_H-M   'P 1'
#
loop_
_entity.id
_entity.type
_entity.pdbx_description
1 polymer ?
#
loop_
_entity_poly.entity_id
_entity_poly.type
_entity_poly.pdbx_seq_one_letter_code
_entity_poly.pdbx_strand_id
1 'polypeptide(L)'
;MPEPDVNKATFSISGTCNMNPGSRLLNCAAATSSTTHKPTAYKKDSTSRLVLSIDLGTTSIKIALVDSITKKPLKTAAQVTKADIESQIGLDGCEQNPVQILHVLHQCISTFDKEHLSRVVCLAITGQMHGVMLWRSEETSKKELSSFGSSSHKWNKQEPSQLITWRDQRCKTKFLACLPPADSHLRLATGHGCATLFWMARHQRDFLKRFDCAGTIMDYLVSLLCGLTHPVMSPQIAASWGYFNTENVSWNSGIS
;
A
#
# COMPACT_ATOMS: atom_id res chain seq x y z
N MET A 1 -9.63 -41.59 -7.59
CA MET A 1 -9.09 -40.46 -8.36
C MET A 1 -7.72 -40.14 -7.78
N PRO A 2 -6.65 -39.98 -8.58
CA PRO A 2 -5.37 -39.53 -8.04
C PRO A 2 -5.55 -38.12 -7.46
N GLU A 3 -4.98 -37.85 -6.29
CA GLU A 3 -4.91 -36.50 -5.74
C GLU A 3 -4.21 -35.58 -6.75
N PRO A 4 -4.71 -34.35 -6.97
CA PRO A 4 -4.03 -33.40 -7.83
C PRO A 4 -2.63 -33.12 -7.27
N ASP A 5 -1.60 -33.25 -8.12
CA ASP A 5 -0.21 -32.95 -7.82
C ASP A 5 -0.07 -31.49 -7.35
N VAL A 6 -0.05 -31.30 -6.03
CA VAL A 6 -0.06 -29.99 -5.35
C VAL A 6 1.23 -29.20 -5.61
N ASN A 7 2.25 -29.83 -6.19
CA ASN A 7 3.56 -29.22 -6.50
C ASN A 7 3.63 -28.49 -7.85
N LYS A 8 2.52 -28.35 -8.59
CA LYS A 8 2.49 -27.67 -9.90
C LYS A 8 1.70 -26.35 -9.92
N ALA A 9 1.47 -25.72 -8.78
CA ALA A 9 0.86 -24.39 -8.74
C ALA A 9 1.91 -23.31 -9.07
N THR A 10 2.07 -22.98 -10.35
CA THR A 10 2.88 -21.83 -10.79
C THR A 10 2.11 -20.53 -10.54
N PHE A 11 2.73 -19.62 -9.80
CA PHE A 11 2.27 -18.24 -9.61
C PHE A 11 3.41 -17.30 -10.01
N SER A 12 3.21 -16.51 -11.06
CA SER A 12 4.21 -15.55 -11.53
C SER A 12 3.89 -14.17 -10.95
N ILE A 13 4.85 -13.59 -10.23
CA ILE A 13 4.78 -12.19 -9.81
C ILE A 13 5.44 -11.34 -10.89
N SER A 14 4.64 -10.56 -11.59
CA SER A 14 5.12 -9.50 -12.47
C SER A 14 4.58 -8.17 -11.97
N GLY A 15 5.45 -7.18 -11.82
CA GLY A 15 5.05 -5.85 -11.38
C GLY A 15 6.00 -4.79 -11.94
N THR A 16 5.44 -3.62 -12.27
CA THR A 16 6.23 -2.46 -12.67
C THR A 16 6.63 -1.66 -11.44
N CYS A 17 7.92 -1.64 -11.11
CA CYS A 17 8.46 -0.70 -10.13
C CYS A 17 8.86 0.58 -10.85
N ASN A 18 8.18 1.69 -10.57
CA ASN A 18 8.50 2.96 -11.20
C ASN A 18 9.63 3.66 -10.42
N MET A 19 10.84 3.60 -10.97
CA MET A 19 11.90 4.53 -10.59
C MET A 19 11.65 5.80 -11.40
N ASN A 20 11.11 6.84 -10.77
CA ASN A 20 11.11 8.16 -11.38
C ASN A 20 12.41 8.86 -10.95
N PRO A 21 13.50 8.86 -11.74
CA PRO A 21 14.74 9.55 -11.37
C PRO A 21 14.55 11.08 -11.23
N GLY A 22 13.38 11.61 -11.62
CA GLY A 22 12.99 13.00 -11.44
C GLY A 22 12.17 13.32 -10.18
N SER A 23 11.71 12.34 -9.40
CA SER A 23 11.10 12.63 -8.09
C SER A 23 12.22 12.87 -7.08
N ARG A 24 12.74 14.10 -7.05
CA ARG A 24 13.54 14.61 -5.94
C ARG A 24 12.71 14.46 -4.65
N LEU A 25 12.88 13.34 -3.95
CA LEU A 25 13.02 13.42 -2.50
C LEU A 25 13.98 14.58 -2.27
N LEU A 26 13.56 15.57 -1.48
CA LEU A 26 14.40 16.72 -1.16
C LEU A 26 15.74 16.17 -0.67
N ASN A 27 16.78 16.27 -1.52
CA ASN A 27 18.15 16.04 -1.10
C ASN A 27 18.44 17.10 -0.04
N CYS A 28 18.36 16.69 1.23
CA CYS A 28 18.89 17.47 2.33
C CYS A 28 20.42 17.43 2.22
N ALA A 29 20.98 18.33 1.42
CA ALA A 29 22.38 18.70 1.57
C ALA A 29 22.51 19.50 2.86
N ALA A 30 23.47 19.12 3.71
CA ALA A 30 23.87 19.93 4.85
C ALA A 30 24.46 21.25 4.31
N ALA A 31 23.72 22.35 4.45
CA ALA A 31 24.24 23.67 4.11
C ALA A 31 25.17 24.14 5.23
N THR A 32 26.48 23.98 5.03
CA THR A 32 27.50 24.73 5.77
C THR A 32 27.63 26.12 5.15
N SER A 33 26.90 27.09 5.70
CA SER A 33 27.31 28.50 5.64
C SER A 33 26.59 29.31 6.70
N SER A 34 27.39 29.85 7.62
CA SER A 34 26.98 30.81 8.64
C SER A 34 26.55 32.12 7.98
N THR A 35 25.28 32.47 8.06
CA THR A 35 24.85 33.87 7.95
C THR A 35 23.62 34.08 8.82
N THR A 36 23.77 34.98 9.79
CA THR A 36 22.77 35.34 10.80
C THR A 36 21.62 36.13 10.15
N HIS A 37 20.55 35.44 9.76
CA HIS A 37 19.29 36.07 9.38
C HIS A 37 18.35 36.20 10.58
N LYS A 38 17.95 37.44 10.88
CA LYS A 38 16.90 37.75 11.86
C LYS A 38 15.57 37.11 11.42
N PRO A 39 14.74 36.61 12.36
CA PRO A 39 13.47 36.00 12.02
C PRO A 39 12.47 37.09 11.61
N THR A 40 12.21 37.22 10.31
CA THR A 40 11.05 37.96 9.82
C THR A 40 9.81 37.10 9.96
N ALA A 41 8.76 37.66 10.58
CA ALA A 41 7.47 37.00 10.75
C ALA A 41 6.93 36.48 9.41
N TYR A 42 6.64 35.18 9.35
CA TYR A 42 6.13 34.53 8.15
C TYR A 42 4.71 35.06 7.87
N LYS A 43 4.56 35.92 6.85
CA LYS A 43 3.23 36.30 6.35
C LYS A 43 2.61 35.07 5.71
N LYS A 44 1.42 34.68 6.20
CA LYS A 44 0.60 33.59 5.67
C LYS A 44 0.25 33.91 4.22
N ASP A 45 1.01 33.37 3.27
CA ASP A 45 0.72 33.51 1.85
C ASP A 45 -0.47 32.62 1.51
N SER A 46 -1.60 33.24 1.17
CA SER A 46 -2.82 32.55 0.76
C SER A 46 -2.66 31.78 -0.55
N THR A 47 -1.51 31.88 -1.24
CA THR A 47 -1.22 31.21 -2.52
C THR A 47 -0.34 29.96 -2.42
N SER A 48 0.09 29.57 -1.21
CA SER A 48 1.01 28.45 -1.01
C SER A 48 0.49 27.11 -1.57
N ARG A 49 1.28 26.44 -2.42
CA ARG A 49 1.02 25.06 -2.89
C ARG A 49 1.15 24.09 -1.72
N LEU A 50 0.21 23.15 -1.59
CA LEU A 50 0.15 22.20 -0.48
C LEU A 50 0.44 20.76 -0.93
N VAL A 51 0.98 19.97 -0.01
CA VAL A 51 1.09 18.51 -0.12
C VAL A 51 0.15 17.88 0.90
N LEU A 52 -0.69 16.95 0.47
CA LEU A 52 -1.48 16.13 1.38
C LEU A 52 -0.73 14.83 1.66
N SER A 53 -0.18 14.70 2.87
CA SER A 53 0.44 13.45 3.31
C SER A 53 -0.60 12.53 3.96
N ILE A 54 -0.60 11.25 3.59
CA ILE A 54 -1.52 10.23 4.06
C ILE A 54 -0.71 9.05 4.60
N ASP A 55 -0.92 8.70 5.86
CA ASP A 55 -0.37 7.53 6.55
C ASP A 55 -1.48 6.51 6.82
N LEU A 56 -1.49 5.43 6.03
CA LEU A 56 -2.37 4.27 6.15
C LEU A 56 -1.81 3.27 7.18
N GLY A 57 -1.72 3.71 8.43
CA GLY A 57 -1.22 2.89 9.52
C GLY A 57 -2.13 1.69 9.83
N THR A 58 -1.58 0.68 10.50
CA THR A 58 -2.33 -0.55 10.83
C THR A 58 -3.55 -0.26 11.71
N THR A 59 -3.44 0.63 12.70
CA THR A 59 -4.55 0.91 13.64
C THR A 59 -5.31 2.19 13.31
N SER A 60 -4.65 3.15 12.67
CA SER A 60 -5.22 4.49 12.44
C SER A 60 -4.72 5.10 11.15
N ILE A 61 -5.58 5.91 10.55
CA ILE A 61 -5.21 6.83 9.48
C ILE A 61 -4.74 8.12 10.09
N LYS A 62 -3.66 8.68 9.54
CA LYS A 62 -3.24 10.06 9.84
C LYS A 62 -3.04 10.80 8.53
N ILE A 63 -3.49 12.04 8.48
CA ILE A 63 -3.27 12.92 7.33
C ILE A 63 -2.76 14.29 7.78
N ALA A 64 -1.98 14.94 6.91
CA ALA A 64 -1.54 16.31 7.13
C ALA A 64 -1.52 17.09 5.82
N LEU A 65 -1.97 18.35 5.87
CA LEU A 65 -1.69 19.34 4.85
C LEU A 65 -0.38 20.03 5.21
N VAL A 66 0.60 19.92 4.33
CA VAL A 66 1.95 20.45 4.52
C VAL A 66 2.19 21.54 3.48
N ASP A 67 2.65 22.70 3.93
CA ASP A 67 3.09 23.76 3.04
C ASP A 67 4.35 23.32 2.30
N SER A 68 4.31 23.39 0.96
CA SER A 68 5.38 22.83 0.12
C SER A 68 6.70 23.61 0.20
N ILE A 69 6.71 24.84 0.70
CA ILE A 69 7.91 25.68 0.80
C ILE A 69 8.53 25.52 2.18
N THR A 70 7.76 25.80 3.22
CA THR A 70 8.20 25.74 4.62
C THR A 70 8.36 24.34 5.16
N LYS A 71 7.73 23.35 4.52
CA LYS A 71 7.61 21.96 5.00
C LYS A 71 6.91 21.83 6.35
N LYS A 72 6.18 22.86 6.79
CA LYS A 72 5.44 22.83 8.06
C LYS A 72 4.00 22.34 7.85
N PRO A 73 3.46 21.54 8.79
CA PRO A 73 2.06 21.16 8.75
C PRO A 73 1.17 22.38 9.04
N LEU A 74 0.18 22.60 8.18
CA LEU A 74 -0.88 23.60 8.36
C LEU A 74 -2.08 23.03 9.13
N LYS A 75 -2.44 21.79 8.81
CA LYS A 75 -3.57 21.08 9.42
C LYS A 75 -3.28 19.59 9.44
N THR A 76 -3.75 18.92 10.47
CA THR A 76 -3.64 17.45 10.59
C THR A 76 -4.99 16.87 11.01
N ALA A 77 -5.21 15.60 10.69
CA ALA A 77 -6.32 14.82 11.20
C ALA A 77 -5.88 13.37 11.40
N ALA A 78 -6.46 12.69 12.37
CA ALA A 78 -6.17 11.29 12.62
C ALA A 78 -7.41 10.57 13.16
N GLN A 79 -7.60 9.32 12.77
CA GLN A 79 -8.74 8.54 13.19
C GLN A 79 -8.41 7.03 13.20
N VAL A 80 -8.86 6.34 14.25
CA VAL A 80 -8.72 4.89 14.40
C VAL A 80 -9.63 4.21 13.36
N THR A 81 -9.09 3.22 12.64
CA THR A 81 -9.83 2.55 11.54
C THR A 81 -10.88 1.59 12.06
N LYS A 82 -10.56 0.83 13.13
CA LYS A 82 -11.31 -0.35 13.57
C LYS A 82 -11.55 -1.33 12.42
N ALA A 83 -10.54 -1.50 11.58
CA ALA A 83 -10.64 -2.32 10.38
C ALA A 83 -10.32 -3.80 10.62
N ASP A 84 -9.78 -4.19 11.78
CA ASP A 84 -9.49 -5.59 12.08
C ASP A 84 -10.74 -6.46 11.99
N ILE A 85 -10.61 -7.62 11.33
CA ILE A 85 -11.67 -8.61 11.15
C ILE A 85 -11.16 -10.00 11.52
N GLU A 86 -12.09 -10.90 11.83
CA GLU A 86 -11.76 -12.30 12.05
C GLU A 86 -11.33 -12.96 10.74
N SER A 87 -10.20 -13.66 10.76
CA SER A 87 -9.71 -14.41 9.61
C SER A 87 -10.32 -15.81 9.57
N GLN A 88 -10.58 -16.29 8.35
CA GLN A 88 -11.12 -17.64 8.12
C GLN A 88 -10.15 -18.76 8.53
N ILE A 89 -8.87 -18.46 8.66
CA ILE A 89 -7.85 -19.43 9.10
C ILE A 89 -7.59 -19.36 10.62
N GLY A 90 -8.46 -18.67 11.36
CA GLY A 90 -8.41 -18.59 12.83
C GLY A 90 -7.28 -17.70 13.34
N LEU A 91 -6.69 -18.08 14.48
CA LEU A 91 -5.72 -17.28 15.24
C LEU A 91 -4.42 -16.97 14.48
N ASP A 92 -4.11 -17.75 13.45
CA ASP A 92 -2.95 -17.53 12.60
C ASP A 92 -3.17 -16.43 11.56
N GLY A 93 -4.43 -16.10 11.27
CA GLY A 93 -4.78 -15.06 10.32
C GLY A 93 -4.88 -13.69 10.97
N CYS A 94 -4.36 -12.67 10.31
CA CYS A 94 -4.52 -11.29 10.74
C CYS A 94 -4.93 -10.42 9.56
N GLU A 95 -6.22 -10.10 9.48
CA GLU A 95 -6.84 -9.45 8.33
C GLU A 95 -7.57 -8.16 8.70
N GLN A 96 -7.68 -7.26 7.73
CA GLN A 96 -8.37 -5.99 7.88
C GLN A 96 -9.32 -5.74 6.71
N ASN A 97 -10.44 -5.06 6.98
CA ASN A 97 -11.40 -4.59 5.99
C ASN A 97 -10.88 -3.33 5.28
N PRO A 98 -10.47 -3.40 4.00
CA PRO A 98 -9.92 -2.26 3.28
C PRO A 98 -10.98 -1.17 3.02
N VAL A 99 -12.25 -1.54 2.87
CA VAL A 99 -13.35 -0.56 2.69
C VAL A 99 -13.47 0.32 3.93
N GLN A 100 -13.34 -0.27 5.12
CA GLN A 100 -13.36 0.48 6.38
C GLN A 100 -12.15 1.43 6.46
N ILE A 101 -10.95 0.97 6.06
CA ILE A 101 -9.75 1.81 6.01
C ILE A 101 -9.96 3.02 5.10
N LEU A 102 -10.47 2.80 3.87
CA LEU A 102 -10.74 3.87 2.91
C LEU A 102 -11.87 4.81 3.34
N HIS A 103 -12.89 4.28 4.01
CA HIS A 103 -13.96 5.08 4.60
C HIS A 103 -13.42 6.05 5.66
N VAL A 104 -12.59 5.55 6.58
CA VAL A 104 -11.95 6.41 7.60
C VAL A 104 -10.99 7.43 6.96
N LEU A 105 -10.27 7.06 5.91
CA LEU A 105 -9.48 8.03 5.13
C LEU A 105 -10.36 9.16 4.57
N HIS A 106 -11.49 8.82 3.95
CA HIS A 106 -12.42 9.81 3.43
C HIS A 106 -12.97 10.73 4.53
N GLN A 107 -13.29 10.18 5.71
CA GLN A 107 -13.70 10.97 6.88
C GLN A 107 -12.61 11.95 7.31
N CYS A 108 -11.35 11.50 7.41
CA CYS A 108 -10.21 12.37 7.71
C CYS A 108 -10.09 13.52 6.69
N ILE A 109 -10.14 13.22 5.39
CA ILE A 109 -10.02 14.23 4.32
C ILE A 109 -11.17 15.25 4.41
N SER A 110 -12.38 14.78 4.72
CA SER A 110 -13.58 15.63 4.84
C SER A 110 -13.50 16.64 5.99
N THR A 111 -12.55 16.49 6.92
CA THR A 111 -12.30 17.50 7.96
C THR A 111 -11.58 18.75 7.43
N PHE A 112 -11.00 18.69 6.22
CA PHE A 112 -10.27 19.78 5.59
C PHE A 112 -11.22 20.58 4.68
N ASP A 113 -11.10 21.91 4.72
CA ASP A 113 -11.92 22.77 3.88
C ASP A 113 -11.54 22.66 2.39
N LYS A 114 -12.52 22.90 1.52
CA LYS A 114 -12.34 22.81 0.07
C LYS A 114 -11.31 23.80 -0.46
N GLU A 115 -11.15 24.95 0.19
CA GLU A 115 -10.16 25.97 -0.17
C GLU A 115 -8.75 25.41 -0.04
N HIS A 116 -8.41 24.81 1.10
CA HIS A 116 -7.12 24.15 1.28
C HIS A 116 -6.93 22.98 0.33
N LEU A 117 -7.94 22.12 0.17
CA LEU A 117 -7.85 20.97 -0.72
C LEU A 117 -7.63 21.37 -2.19
N SER A 118 -8.20 22.49 -2.64
CA SER A 118 -7.97 23.01 -4.00
C SER A 118 -6.53 23.42 -4.29
N ARG A 119 -5.73 23.65 -3.24
CA ARG A 119 -4.29 24.02 -3.33
C ARG A 119 -3.36 22.81 -3.22
N VAL A 120 -3.89 21.61 -3.04
CA VAL A 120 -3.10 20.37 -2.98
C VAL A 120 -2.59 20.04 -4.38
N VAL A 121 -1.27 19.98 -4.52
CA VAL A 121 -0.61 19.69 -5.81
C VAL A 121 0.07 18.33 -5.84
N CYS A 122 0.13 17.65 -4.70
CA CYS A 122 0.81 16.36 -4.55
C CYS A 122 0.20 15.59 -3.37
N LEU A 123 0.05 14.28 -3.56
CA LEU A 123 -0.25 13.33 -2.51
C LEU A 123 1.03 12.58 -2.13
N ALA A 124 1.35 12.54 -0.85
CA ALA A 124 2.44 11.73 -0.32
C ALA A 124 1.84 10.59 0.50
N ILE A 125 2.00 9.34 0.04
CA ILE A 125 1.35 8.18 0.65
C ILE A 125 2.40 7.31 1.35
N THR A 126 2.09 6.93 2.59
CA THR A 126 2.82 5.98 3.42
C THR A 126 1.82 5.11 4.18
N GLY A 127 2.29 4.10 4.91
CA GLY A 127 1.42 3.22 5.67
C GLY A 127 2.07 1.89 6.01
N GLN A 128 1.22 0.93 6.40
CA GLN A 128 1.67 -0.40 6.78
C GLN A 128 2.29 -1.17 5.61
N MET A 129 3.50 -1.67 5.83
CA MET A 129 4.27 -2.46 4.86
C MET A 129 3.86 -3.95 4.88
N HIS A 130 4.42 -4.73 3.94
CA HIS A 130 4.29 -6.19 3.77
C HIS A 130 2.89 -6.77 3.50
N GLY A 131 1.81 -6.07 3.87
CA GLY A 131 0.45 -6.58 3.71
C GLY A 131 0.08 -6.91 2.25
N VAL A 132 -0.82 -7.87 2.09
CA VAL A 132 -1.30 -8.33 0.77
C VAL A 132 -2.77 -8.04 0.63
N MET A 133 -3.08 -7.38 -0.46
CA MET A 133 -4.42 -7.09 -0.94
C MET A 133 -4.48 -7.50 -2.41
N LEU A 134 -5.62 -8.05 -2.83
CA LEU A 134 -5.88 -8.53 -4.17
C LEU A 134 -7.11 -7.81 -4.74
N TRP A 135 -7.07 -7.43 -6.01
CA TRP A 135 -8.18 -6.76 -6.67
C TRP A 135 -8.18 -7.06 -8.17
N ARG A 136 -9.24 -6.64 -8.88
CA ARG A 136 -9.26 -6.64 -10.35
C ARG A 136 -8.82 -5.28 -10.87
N SER A 137 -7.97 -5.27 -11.89
CA SER A 137 -7.49 -4.06 -12.57
C SER A 137 -8.63 -3.20 -13.15
N GLU A 138 -9.75 -3.81 -13.53
CA GLU A 138 -10.93 -3.11 -14.04
C GLU A 138 -11.67 -2.31 -12.94
N GLU A 139 -11.58 -2.74 -11.68
CA GLU A 139 -12.22 -2.03 -10.56
C GLU A 139 -11.60 -0.65 -10.36
N THR A 140 -10.27 -0.53 -10.56
CA THR A 140 -9.56 0.74 -10.41
C THR A 140 -9.74 1.65 -11.62
N SER A 141 -10.25 1.18 -12.76
CA SER A 141 -10.04 1.84 -14.06
C SER A 141 -11.00 2.98 -14.44
N LYS A 142 -11.98 3.37 -13.59
CA LYS A 142 -12.76 4.66 -13.62
C LYS A 142 -14.11 4.59 -12.87
N LYS A 143 -14.69 3.40 -12.66
CA LYS A 143 -16.03 3.27 -12.04
C LYS A 143 -16.05 3.49 -10.52
N GLU A 144 -14.94 3.20 -9.84
CA GLU A 144 -14.89 3.20 -8.38
C GLU A 144 -14.46 4.53 -7.75
N LEU A 145 -13.76 5.40 -8.50
CA LEU A 145 -13.29 6.69 -7.96
C LEU A 145 -14.46 7.62 -7.59
N SER A 146 -15.56 7.60 -8.36
CA SER A 146 -16.78 8.36 -8.04
C SER A 146 -17.47 7.88 -6.76
N SER A 147 -17.14 6.67 -6.32
CA SER A 147 -17.72 6.01 -5.14
C SER A 147 -16.74 5.93 -3.96
N PHE A 148 -15.53 6.45 -4.13
CA PHE A 148 -14.47 6.42 -3.13
C PHE A 148 -14.93 7.05 -1.82
N GLY A 149 -15.00 6.24 -0.76
CA GLY A 149 -15.40 6.69 0.58
C GLY A 149 -16.91 6.90 0.79
N SER A 150 -17.74 6.69 -0.24
CA SER A 150 -19.19 6.77 -0.11
C SER A 150 -19.73 5.53 0.63
N SER A 151 -20.41 5.75 1.76
CA SER A 151 -21.14 4.71 2.49
C SER A 151 -22.33 4.13 1.73
N SER A 152 -22.75 4.75 0.62
CA SER A 152 -23.81 4.22 -0.26
C SER A 152 -23.30 3.27 -1.34
N HIS A 153 -21.98 3.19 -1.56
CA HIS A 153 -21.45 2.26 -2.56
C HIS A 153 -21.51 0.85 -2.02
N LYS A 154 -22.30 0.00 -2.68
CA LYS A 154 -22.36 -1.42 -2.38
C LYS A 154 -21.12 -2.07 -2.95
N TRP A 155 -20.06 -1.98 -2.18
CA TRP A 155 -18.89 -2.82 -2.35
C TRP A 155 -19.36 -4.28 -2.45
N ASN A 156 -19.08 -4.97 -3.55
CA ASN A 156 -19.41 -6.40 -3.63
C ASN A 156 -18.71 -7.06 -2.44
N LYS A 157 -19.40 -7.93 -1.70
CA LYS A 157 -18.95 -8.44 -0.38
C LYS A 157 -17.57 -9.11 -0.40
N GLN A 158 -16.94 -9.30 -1.57
CA GLN A 158 -15.76 -10.12 -1.75
C GLN A 158 -14.67 -9.54 -2.68
N GLU A 159 -14.79 -8.33 -3.23
CA GLU A 159 -13.78 -7.73 -4.12
C GLU A 159 -13.64 -6.28 -3.70
N PRO A 160 -12.47 -5.77 -3.20
CA PRO A 160 -11.21 -6.46 -3.30
C PRO A 160 -11.16 -7.51 -2.19
N SER A 161 -10.08 -8.27 -2.13
CA SER A 161 -9.85 -9.13 -0.97
C SER A 161 -9.76 -8.32 0.31
N GLN A 162 -9.90 -9.00 1.44
CA GLN A 162 -9.43 -8.45 2.70
C GLN A 162 -7.93 -8.17 2.63
N LEU A 163 -7.46 -7.20 3.42
CA LEU A 163 -6.04 -6.93 3.57
C LEU A 163 -5.47 -7.95 4.56
N ILE A 164 -4.65 -8.88 4.07
CA ILE A 164 -3.83 -9.76 4.91
C ILE A 164 -2.65 -8.93 5.42
N THR A 165 -2.56 -8.72 6.73
CA THR A 165 -1.57 -7.82 7.31
C THR A 165 -0.21 -8.49 7.51
N TRP A 166 0.82 -7.67 7.75
CA TRP A 166 2.17 -8.12 8.08
C TRP A 166 2.25 -8.98 9.36
N ARG A 167 1.24 -8.91 10.24
CA ARG A 167 1.17 -9.72 11.47
C ARG A 167 0.72 -11.15 11.21
N ASP A 168 0.24 -11.45 10.01
CA ASP A 168 -0.30 -12.75 9.66
C ASP A 168 0.76 -13.87 9.79
N GLN A 169 0.34 -14.98 10.41
CA GLN A 169 1.18 -16.12 10.79
C GLN A 169 0.79 -17.38 10.02
N ARG A 170 0.06 -17.29 8.90
CA ARG A 170 -0.37 -18.45 8.10
C ARG A 170 0.79 -19.23 7.50
N CYS A 171 1.88 -18.53 7.20
CA CYS A 171 3.07 -19.11 6.59
C CYS A 171 4.02 -19.66 7.66
N LYS A 172 3.73 -20.84 8.19
CA LYS A 172 4.59 -21.51 9.18
C LYS A 172 5.98 -21.82 8.63
N THR A 173 6.95 -21.99 9.51
CA THR A 173 8.35 -22.32 9.15
C THR A 173 8.46 -23.50 8.20
N LYS A 174 7.66 -24.56 8.41
CA LYS A 174 7.62 -25.73 7.52
C LYS A 174 7.17 -25.36 6.10
N PHE A 175 6.18 -24.47 5.97
CA PHE A 175 5.71 -24.00 4.68
C PHE A 175 6.77 -23.16 3.98
N LEU A 176 7.38 -22.21 4.69
CA LEU A 176 8.44 -21.34 4.17
C LEU A 176 9.65 -22.14 3.68
N ALA A 177 10.03 -23.21 4.39
CA ALA A 177 11.12 -24.10 3.99
C ALA A 177 10.84 -24.89 2.70
N CYS A 178 9.57 -25.02 2.29
CA CYS A 178 9.15 -25.65 1.05
C CYS A 178 9.01 -24.68 -0.13
N LEU A 179 9.42 -23.41 0.03
CA LEU A 179 9.39 -22.42 -1.05
C LEU A 179 10.75 -22.35 -1.75
N PRO A 180 10.79 -22.02 -3.05
CA PRO A 180 12.04 -21.82 -3.77
C PRO A 180 12.92 -20.79 -3.08
N PRO A 181 14.26 -20.94 -3.10
CA PRO A 181 15.14 -19.92 -2.55
C PRO A 181 14.89 -18.59 -3.27
N ALA A 182 14.70 -17.53 -2.49
CA ALA A 182 14.55 -16.18 -3.03
C ALA A 182 15.93 -15.61 -3.36
N ASP A 183 16.04 -15.00 -4.54
CA ASP A 183 17.16 -14.11 -4.86
C ASP A 183 16.82 -12.71 -4.32
N SER A 184 17.00 -12.53 -3.02
CA SER A 184 16.68 -11.30 -2.32
C SER A 184 17.66 -11.09 -1.17
N HIS A 185 18.03 -9.83 -0.94
CA HIS A 185 18.78 -9.39 0.23
C HIS A 185 18.07 -9.68 1.58
N LEU A 186 16.76 -9.94 1.58
CA LEU A 186 15.99 -10.27 2.78
C LEU A 186 15.66 -11.76 2.81
N ARG A 187 15.83 -12.38 3.99
CA ARG A 187 15.34 -13.73 4.23
C ARG A 187 13.82 -13.74 4.20
N LEU A 188 13.24 -14.73 3.54
CA LEU A 188 11.80 -14.91 3.50
C LEU A 188 11.24 -15.22 4.89
N ALA A 189 10.16 -14.55 5.28
CA ALA A 189 9.50 -14.72 6.56
C ALA A 189 7.99 -14.76 6.40
N THR A 190 7.29 -15.20 7.45
CA THR A 190 5.83 -15.02 7.53
C THR A 190 5.48 -13.53 7.57
N GLY A 191 4.32 -13.17 7.03
CA GLY A 191 3.92 -11.78 6.86
C GLY A 191 4.49 -11.13 5.60
N HIS A 192 5.50 -11.72 4.93
CA HIS A 192 5.95 -11.25 3.62
C HIS A 192 4.91 -11.56 2.53
N GLY A 193 4.70 -10.61 1.63
CA GLY A 193 3.63 -10.72 0.64
C GLY A 193 3.75 -11.92 -0.29
N CYS A 194 4.95 -12.23 -0.80
CA CYS A 194 5.13 -13.40 -1.67
C CYS A 194 4.89 -14.72 -0.93
N ALA A 195 5.29 -14.83 0.33
CA ALA A 195 5.02 -16.03 1.13
C ALA A 195 3.50 -16.26 1.26
N THR A 196 2.75 -15.20 1.56
CA THR A 196 1.28 -15.23 1.61
C THR A 196 0.69 -15.63 0.25
N LEU A 197 1.16 -15.06 -0.86
CA LEU A 197 0.67 -15.39 -2.19
C LEU A 197 0.95 -16.85 -2.57
N PHE A 198 2.14 -17.38 -2.29
CA PHE A 198 2.43 -18.80 -2.46
C PHE A 198 1.52 -19.68 -1.61
N TRP A 199 1.26 -19.27 -0.37
CA TRP A 199 0.35 -20.01 0.52
C TRP A 199 -1.05 -20.06 -0.06
N MET A 200 -1.57 -18.94 -0.56
CA MET A 200 -2.86 -18.85 -1.23
C MET A 200 -2.89 -19.67 -2.52
N ALA A 201 -1.81 -19.67 -3.30
CA ALA A 201 -1.70 -20.49 -4.51
C ALA A 201 -1.73 -22.00 -4.22
N ARG A 202 -1.40 -22.45 -3.00
CA ARG A 202 -1.53 -23.87 -2.60
C ARG A 202 -2.87 -24.18 -1.93
N HIS A 203 -3.42 -23.27 -1.13
CA HIS A 203 -4.58 -23.57 -0.26
C HIS A 203 -5.88 -22.86 -0.65
N GLN A 204 -5.82 -21.78 -1.43
CA GLN A 204 -6.95 -20.90 -1.75
C GLN A 204 -6.98 -20.52 -3.26
N ARG A 205 -6.69 -21.50 -4.12
CA ARG A 205 -6.53 -21.30 -5.57
C ARG A 205 -7.74 -20.63 -6.22
N ASP A 206 -8.94 -21.12 -5.92
CA ASP A 206 -10.15 -20.61 -6.55
C ASP A 206 -10.50 -19.19 -6.08
N PHE A 207 -10.10 -18.83 -4.86
CA PHE A 207 -10.17 -17.45 -4.40
C PHE A 207 -9.17 -16.56 -5.15
N LEU A 208 -7.91 -17.01 -5.27
CA LEU A 208 -6.83 -16.26 -5.92
C LEU A 208 -7.12 -15.99 -7.41
N LYS A 209 -7.73 -16.94 -8.14
CA LYS A 209 -8.11 -16.81 -9.56
C LYS A 209 -9.05 -15.64 -9.87
N ARG A 210 -9.68 -15.06 -8.86
CA ARG A 210 -10.64 -13.96 -9.03
C ARG A 210 -9.96 -12.61 -9.24
N PHE A 211 -8.66 -12.53 -8.99
CA PHE A 211 -7.89 -11.29 -8.98
C PHE A 211 -6.75 -11.37 -9.99
N ASP A 212 -6.41 -10.23 -10.58
CA ASP A 212 -5.28 -10.08 -11.51
C ASP A 212 -4.20 -9.13 -10.96
N CYS A 213 -4.50 -8.43 -9.86
CA CYS A 213 -3.60 -7.50 -9.19
C CYS A 213 -3.33 -7.92 -7.75
N ALA A 214 -2.12 -7.64 -7.28
CA ALA A 214 -1.72 -7.78 -5.89
C ALA A 214 -0.82 -6.62 -5.47
N GLY A 215 -0.97 -6.16 -4.23
CA GLY A 215 -0.13 -5.13 -3.64
C GLY A 215 -0.52 -4.84 -2.20
N THR A 216 0.01 -3.77 -1.62
CA THR A 216 -0.41 -3.27 -0.32
C THR A 216 -1.68 -2.41 -0.44
N ILE A 217 -2.25 -2.02 0.70
CA ILE A 217 -3.34 -1.01 0.73
C ILE A 217 -2.92 0.34 0.15
N MET A 218 -1.62 0.68 0.20
CA MET A 218 -1.08 1.89 -0.42
C MET A 218 -1.11 1.77 -1.94
N ASP A 219 -0.63 0.65 -2.48
CA ASP A 219 -0.59 0.41 -3.93
C ASP A 219 -2.02 0.36 -4.50
N TYR A 220 -2.96 -0.23 -3.74
CA TYR A 220 -4.38 -0.20 -4.08
C TYR A 220 -4.95 1.22 -4.09
N LEU A 221 -4.69 2.03 -3.05
CA LEU A 221 -5.13 3.42 -2.99
C LEU A 221 -4.58 4.23 -4.17
N VAL A 222 -3.29 4.09 -4.47
CA VAL A 222 -2.65 4.75 -5.63
C VAL A 222 -3.32 4.31 -6.92
N SER A 223 -3.60 3.02 -7.08
CA SER A 223 -4.25 2.48 -8.27
C SER A 223 -5.66 3.04 -8.45
N LEU A 224 -6.44 3.16 -7.37
CA LEU A 224 -7.76 3.80 -7.38
C LEU A 224 -7.68 5.29 -7.75
N LEU A 225 -6.82 6.05 -7.08
CA LEU A 225 -6.71 7.50 -7.27
C LEU A 225 -6.22 7.87 -8.67
N CYS A 226 -5.33 7.05 -9.24
CA CYS A 226 -4.73 7.30 -10.55
C CYS A 226 -5.41 6.53 -11.69
N GLY A 227 -6.40 5.69 -11.40
CA GLY A 227 -7.09 4.91 -12.42
C GLY A 227 -6.21 3.83 -13.08
N LEU A 228 -5.24 3.28 -12.34
CA LEU A 228 -4.24 2.37 -12.90
C LEU A 228 -4.80 0.96 -13.07
N THR A 229 -4.72 0.42 -14.29
CA THR A 229 -4.96 -1.00 -14.56
C THR A 229 -3.73 -1.87 -14.30
N HIS A 230 -2.55 -1.24 -14.25
CA HIS A 230 -1.29 -1.90 -13.92
C HIS A 230 -0.76 -1.24 -12.65
N PRO A 231 -0.91 -1.88 -11.48
CA PRO A 231 -0.52 -1.27 -10.23
C PRO A 231 0.99 -1.10 -10.15
N VAL A 232 1.40 -0.03 -9.48
CA VAL A 232 2.80 0.28 -9.26
C VAL A 232 3.13 0.10 -7.78
N MET A 233 4.30 -0.49 -7.52
CA MET A 233 4.80 -0.72 -6.18
C MET A 233 6.20 -0.11 -6.08
N SER A 234 6.49 0.58 -4.97
CA SER A 234 7.83 1.11 -4.76
C SER A 234 8.83 -0.03 -4.47
N PRO A 235 10.13 0.13 -4.82
CA PRO A 235 11.14 -0.87 -4.48
C PRO A 235 11.22 -1.18 -2.98
N GLN A 236 10.95 -0.20 -2.11
CA GLN A 236 10.93 -0.39 -0.66
C GLN A 236 9.80 -1.35 -0.23
N ILE A 237 8.61 -1.21 -0.82
CA ILE A 237 7.49 -2.11 -0.56
C ILE A 237 7.73 -3.47 -1.21
N ALA A 238 8.26 -3.51 -2.43
CA ALA A 238 8.56 -4.75 -3.14
C ALA A 238 9.62 -5.60 -2.41
N ALA A 239 10.69 -4.96 -1.92
CA ALA A 239 11.68 -5.60 -1.05
C ALA A 239 11.02 -6.32 0.14
N SER A 240 10.04 -5.66 0.76
CA SER A 240 9.29 -6.16 1.92
C SER A 240 8.47 -7.44 1.61
N TRP A 241 8.31 -7.81 0.35
CA TRP A 241 7.57 -9.01 -0.06
C TRP A 241 8.45 -10.27 -0.20
N GLY A 242 9.78 -10.14 -0.12
CA GLY A 242 10.71 -11.27 0.05
C GLY A 242 11.26 -11.91 -1.24
N TYR A 243 10.68 -11.65 -2.41
CA TYR A 243 11.19 -12.13 -3.72
C TYR A 243 11.52 -10.99 -4.68
N PHE A 244 11.98 -9.87 -4.14
CA PHE A 244 12.40 -8.71 -4.91
C PHE A 244 13.88 -8.44 -4.66
N ASN A 245 14.66 -8.44 -5.74
CA ASN A 245 16.07 -8.12 -5.70
C ASN A 245 16.24 -6.60 -5.83
N THR A 246 16.80 -5.97 -4.81
CA THR A 246 16.98 -4.51 -4.74
C THR A 246 18.22 -4.01 -5.49
N GLU A 247 19.18 -4.88 -5.82
CA GLU A 247 20.36 -4.51 -6.60
C GLU A 247 20.00 -4.32 -8.08
N ASN A 248 19.19 -5.24 -8.62
CA ASN A 248 18.73 -5.18 -10.02
C ASN A 248 17.31 -4.57 -10.17
N VAL A 249 16.66 -4.24 -9.06
CA VAL A 249 15.31 -3.61 -8.99
C VAL A 249 14.27 -4.46 -9.75
N SER A 250 14.26 -5.76 -9.51
CA SER A 250 13.35 -6.69 -10.20
C SER A 250 12.80 -7.80 -9.30
N TRP A 251 11.62 -8.31 -9.65
CA TRP A 251 11.07 -9.52 -9.04
C TRP A 251 11.83 -10.76 -9.50
N ASN A 252 11.99 -11.74 -8.62
CA ASN A 252 12.56 -13.03 -9.01
C ASN A 252 11.68 -13.69 -10.07
N SER A 253 12.32 -14.20 -11.12
CA SER A 253 11.67 -14.91 -12.22
C SER A 253 11.94 -16.42 -12.14
N GLY A 254 11.10 -17.23 -12.78
CA GLY A 254 11.29 -18.69 -12.80
C GLY A 254 11.06 -19.39 -11.46
N ILE A 255 10.38 -18.74 -10.52
CA ILE A 255 9.97 -19.33 -9.24
C ILE A 255 8.70 -20.17 -9.46
N SER A 256 8.83 -21.49 -9.46
CA SER A 256 7.73 -22.46 -9.61
C SER A 256 7.70 -23.44 -8.45
#